data_AF-A0A358WAL6-F1
#
_entry.id   AF-A0A358WAL6-F1
#
_cell.length_a   1.000
_cell.length_b   1.000
_cell.length_c   1.000
_cell.angle_alpha   90.00
_cell.angle_beta   90.00
_cell.angle_gamma   90.00
#
_symmetry.space_group_name_H-M   'P 1'
#
loop_
_entity.id
_entity.type
_entity.pdbx_description
1 polymer ?
#
loop_
_entity_poly.entity_id
_entity_poly.type
_entity_poly.pdbx_seq_one_letter_code
_entity_poly.pdbx_strand_id
1 'polypeptide(L)'
;MTLEECYKALGGNYADVLSRLTNDKMITKYLGKFTEDTSYNDIFTALDSKDYEAAFCAAHTLKGLCLNLGLEKLYRSAYKVTEALRNKTDETTPEMLDEMKSNYKSAILAIKQL
;
A
#
# COMPACT_ATOMS: atom_id res chain seq x y z
N MET A 1 -5.80 7.76 -18.06
CA MET A 1 -4.35 7.53 -17.93
C MET A 1 -4.06 6.12 -18.42
N THR A 2 -2.90 5.80 -19.00
CA THR A 2 -2.57 4.38 -19.32
C THR A 2 -2.08 3.61 -18.10
N LEU A 3 -1.99 2.28 -18.19
CA LEU A 3 -1.38 1.46 -17.13
C LEU A 3 0.11 1.80 -16.94
N GLU A 4 0.88 2.05 -18.00
CA GLU A 4 2.28 2.46 -17.86
C GLU A 4 2.42 3.80 -17.12
N GLU A 5 1.58 4.78 -17.46
CA GLU A 5 1.56 6.09 -16.80
C GLU A 5 1.19 5.96 -15.33
N CYS A 6 0.20 5.11 -15.01
CA CYS A 6 -0.16 4.80 -13.63
C CYS A 6 1.01 4.20 -12.85
N TYR A 7 1.65 3.17 -13.40
CA TYR A 7 2.77 2.51 -12.71
C TYR A 7 3.96 3.44 -12.52
N LYS A 8 4.23 4.33 -13.47
CA LYS A 8 5.21 5.40 -13.30
C LYS A 8 4.87 6.32 -12.12
N ALA A 9 3.60 6.71 -11.96
CA ALA A 9 3.16 7.52 -10.82
C ALA A 9 3.29 6.77 -9.48
N LEU A 10 2.96 5.48 -9.47
CA LEU A 10 3.09 4.56 -8.33
C LEU A 10 4.55 4.23 -7.98
N GLY A 11 5.49 4.55 -8.87
CA GLY A 11 6.91 4.20 -8.77
C GLY A 11 7.20 2.73 -9.10
N GLY A 12 6.23 2.01 -9.64
CA GLY A 12 6.35 0.60 -10.03
C GLY A 12 6.72 0.41 -11.50
N ASN A 13 6.91 -0.86 -11.87
CA ASN A 13 7.20 -1.28 -13.23
C ASN A 13 6.02 -2.07 -13.81
N TYR A 14 5.40 -1.52 -14.84
CA TYR A 14 4.26 -2.14 -15.52
C TYR A 14 4.61 -3.54 -16.07
N ALA A 15 5.77 -3.71 -16.71
CA ALA A 15 6.17 -4.98 -17.31
C ALA A 15 6.34 -6.09 -16.24
N ASP A 16 6.92 -5.73 -15.08
CA ASP A 16 7.06 -6.67 -13.97
C ASP A 16 5.70 -7.09 -13.42
N VAL A 17 4.76 -6.16 -13.30
CA VAL A 17 3.40 -6.49 -12.84
C VAL A 17 2.63 -7.29 -13.88
N LEU A 18 2.76 -6.96 -15.17
CA LEU A 18 2.16 -7.72 -16.27
C LEU A 18 2.65 -9.16 -16.30
N SER A 19 3.93 -9.39 -16.02
CA SER A 19 4.47 -10.75 -15.92
C SER A 19 3.81 -11.59 -14.80
N ARG A 20 3.37 -10.94 -13.71
CA ARG A 20 2.72 -11.58 -12.56
C ARG A 20 1.21 -11.74 -12.72
N LEU A 21 0.52 -10.71 -13.24
CA LEU A 21 -0.95 -10.67 -13.35
C LEU A 21 -1.48 -11.02 -14.75
N THR A 22 -0.58 -11.36 -15.69
CA THR A 22 -0.83 -11.99 -16.99
C THR A 22 -1.53 -11.11 -18.04
N ASN A 23 -2.41 -10.17 -17.66
CA ASN A 23 -3.04 -9.22 -18.57
C ASN A 23 -3.59 -7.96 -17.88
N ASP A 24 -3.81 -6.91 -18.68
CA ASP A 24 -4.32 -5.59 -18.27
C ASP A 24 -5.66 -5.65 -17.54
N LYS A 25 -6.55 -6.58 -17.92
CA LYS A 25 -7.87 -6.75 -17.28
C LYS A 25 -7.71 -7.20 -15.83
N MET A 26 -6.79 -8.12 -15.56
CA MET A 26 -6.50 -8.57 -14.19
C MET A 26 -5.83 -7.48 -13.38
N ILE A 27 -4.87 -6.76 -13.96
CA ILE A 27 -4.21 -5.62 -13.31
C ILE A 27 -5.25 -4.58 -12.88
N THR A 28 -6.08 -4.12 -13.83
CA THR A 28 -7.11 -3.11 -13.58
C THR A 28 -8.10 -3.57 -12.52
N LYS A 29 -8.54 -4.84 -12.57
CA LYS A 29 -9.44 -5.43 -11.57
C LYS A 29 -8.84 -5.38 -10.17
N TYR A 30 -7.58 -5.78 -10.00
CA TYR A 30 -6.96 -5.83 -8.67
C TYR A 30 -6.54 -4.44 -8.16
N LEU A 31 -6.16 -3.51 -9.04
CA LEU A 31 -6.00 -2.10 -8.67
C LEU A 31 -7.33 -1.49 -8.19
N GLY A 32 -8.44 -1.80 -8.87
CA GLY A 32 -9.78 -1.40 -8.43
C GLY A 32 -10.11 -1.94 -7.03
N LYS A 33 -9.92 -3.25 -6.81
CA LYS A 33 -10.11 -3.87 -5.48
C LYS A 33 -9.23 -3.26 -4.40
N PHE A 34 -8.00 -2.85 -4.72
CA PHE A 34 -7.13 -2.17 -3.77
C PHE A 34 -7.73 -0.85 -3.26
N THR A 35 -8.50 -0.14 -4.08
CA THR A 35 -9.18 1.09 -3.63
C THR A 35 -10.31 0.87 -2.62
N GLU A 36 -10.75 -0.38 -2.47
CA GLU A 36 -11.79 -0.82 -1.53
C GLU A 36 -11.19 -1.48 -0.27
N ASP A 37 -9.87 -1.69 -0.23
CA ASP A 37 -9.17 -2.29 0.90
C ASP A 37 -9.21 -1.38 2.15
N THR A 38 -9.41 -2.01 3.32
CA THR A 38 -9.50 -1.31 4.61
C THR A 38 -8.18 -1.25 5.37
N SER A 39 -7.18 -2.07 4.99
CA SER A 39 -5.95 -2.27 5.75
C SER A 39 -5.26 -0.95 6.11
N TYR A 40 -5.26 0.03 5.22
CA TYR A 40 -4.72 1.37 5.50
C TYR A 40 -5.42 2.06 6.69
N ASN A 41 -6.76 2.10 6.69
CA ASN A 41 -7.52 2.74 7.77
C ASN A 41 -7.41 1.93 9.07
N ASP A 42 -7.34 0.60 8.96
CA ASP A 42 -7.23 -0.31 10.09
C ASP A 42 -5.93 -0.09 10.86
N ILE A 43 -4.82 0.25 10.18
CA ILE A 43 -3.54 0.62 10.84
C ILE A 43 -3.74 1.79 11.80
N PHE A 44 -4.34 2.89 11.34
CA PHE A 44 -4.49 4.10 12.16
C PHE A 44 -5.52 3.92 13.27
N THR A 45 -6.59 3.18 13.00
CA THR A 45 -7.60 2.85 14.01
C THR A 45 -6.99 2.01 15.14
N ALA A 46 -6.17 1.01 14.78
CA ALA A 46 -5.50 0.14 15.74
C ALA A 46 -4.39 0.87 16.53
N LEU A 47 -3.66 1.79 15.90
CA LEU A 47 -2.69 2.66 16.59
C LEU A 47 -3.38 3.55 17.64
N ASP A 48 -4.51 4.18 17.28
CA ASP A 48 -5.28 5.05 18.19
C ASP A 48 -5.85 4.27 19.38
N SER A 49 -6.32 3.04 19.16
CA SER A 49 -6.79 2.14 20.22
C SER A 49 -5.67 1.43 20.99
N LYS A 50 -4.39 1.64 20.62
CA LYS A 50 -3.20 0.95 21.16
C LYS A 50 -3.23 -0.58 20.99
N ASP A 51 -3.96 -1.07 19.99
CA ASP A 51 -3.95 -2.47 19.59
C ASP A 51 -2.81 -2.72 18.58
N TYR A 52 -1.59 -2.88 19.10
CA TYR A 52 -0.40 -2.98 18.26
C TYR A 52 -0.30 -4.31 17.48
N GLU A 53 -0.96 -5.37 17.95
CA GLU A 53 -1.08 -6.63 17.20
C GLU A 53 -1.94 -6.41 15.95
N ALA A 54 -3.12 -5.79 16.12
CA ALA A 54 -4.00 -5.46 14.99
C ALA A 54 -3.32 -4.47 14.03
N ALA A 55 -2.61 -3.47 14.55
CA ALA A 55 -1.86 -2.52 13.73
C ALA A 55 -0.79 -3.22 12.88
N PHE A 56 -0.03 -4.15 13.48
CA PHE A 56 0.97 -4.95 12.77
C PHE A 56 0.33 -5.80 11.68
N CYS A 57 -0.77 -6.50 11.98
CA CYS A 57 -1.48 -7.33 11.00
C CYS A 57 -2.00 -6.52 9.81
N ALA A 58 -2.58 -5.34 10.07
CA ALA A 58 -3.07 -4.44 9.03
C ALA A 58 -1.93 -3.89 8.17
N ALA A 59 -0.82 -3.43 8.79
CA ALA A 59 0.37 -2.96 8.09
C ALA A 59 1.00 -4.06 7.22
N HIS A 60 1.09 -5.28 7.76
CA HIS A 60 1.62 -6.43 7.05
C HIS A 60 0.76 -6.79 5.82
N THR A 61 -0.56 -6.72 5.96
CA THR A 61 -1.52 -6.96 4.87
C THR A 61 -1.35 -5.91 3.77
N LEU A 62 -1.37 -4.62 4.13
CA LEU A 62 -1.17 -3.52 3.18
C LEU A 62 0.16 -3.65 2.44
N LYS A 63 1.25 -3.95 3.15
CA LYS A 63 2.58 -4.20 2.57
C LYS A 63 2.53 -5.32 1.52
N GLY A 64 1.88 -6.44 1.83
CA GLY A 64 1.74 -7.58 0.91
C GLY A 64 0.95 -7.22 -0.35
N LEU A 65 -0.15 -6.49 -0.20
CA LEU A 65 -0.94 -6.00 -1.34
C LEU A 65 -0.10 -5.08 -2.23
N CYS A 66 0.62 -4.12 -1.65
CA CYS A 66 1.46 -3.19 -2.39
C CYS A 66 2.57 -3.90 -3.16
N LEU A 67 3.20 -4.92 -2.54
CA LEU A 67 4.24 -5.72 -3.19
C LEU A 67 3.69 -6.49 -4.41
N ASN A 68 2.56 -7.18 -4.23
CA ASN A 68 1.96 -7.99 -5.29
C ASN A 68 1.45 -7.14 -6.46
N LEU A 69 0.94 -5.94 -6.18
CA LEU A 69 0.38 -5.03 -7.17
C LEU A 69 1.41 -4.06 -7.75
N GLY A 70 2.65 -4.05 -7.26
CA GLY A 70 3.71 -3.15 -7.74
C GLY A 70 3.51 -1.69 -7.34
N LEU A 71 2.88 -1.42 -6.20
CA LEU A 71 2.68 -0.06 -5.66
C LEU A 71 3.93 0.40 -4.91
N GLU A 72 5.07 0.48 -5.61
CA GLU A 72 6.42 0.52 -5.02
C GLU A 72 6.63 1.61 -3.96
N LYS A 73 6.17 2.85 -4.21
CA LYS A 73 6.30 3.94 -3.23
C LYS A 73 5.57 3.62 -1.93
N LEU A 74 4.32 3.17 -2.05
CA LEU A 74 3.49 2.82 -0.89
C LEU A 74 4.02 1.55 -0.20
N TYR A 75 4.49 0.56 -0.97
CA TYR A 75 5.15 -0.63 -0.45
C TYR A 75 6.30 -0.28 0.49
N ARG A 76 7.19 0.64 0.08
CA ARG A 76 8.34 1.06 0.90
C ARG A 76 7.91 1.71 2.21
N SER A 77 6.95 2.62 2.18
CA SER A 77 6.44 3.24 3.42
C SER A 77 5.69 2.24 4.31
N ALA A 78 4.86 1.35 3.73
CA ALA A 78 4.16 0.31 4.47
C ALA A 78 5.13 -0.71 5.08
N TYR A 79 6.24 -1.01 4.39
CA TYR A 79 7.32 -1.83 4.94
C TYR A 79 7.91 -1.19 6.19
N LYS A 80 8.31 0.09 6.15
CA LYS A 80 8.85 0.80 7.32
C LYS A 80 7.91 0.73 8.52
N VAL A 81 6.63 1.03 8.31
CA VAL A 81 5.59 0.95 9.36
C VAL A 81 5.41 -0.48 9.87
N THR A 82 5.42 -1.49 8.99
CA THR A 82 5.32 -2.90 9.39
C THR A 82 6.51 -3.32 10.27
N GLU A 83 7.72 -2.88 9.94
CA GLU A 83 8.92 -3.22 10.72
C GLU A 83 8.90 -2.52 12.09
N ALA A 84 8.48 -1.26 12.16
CA ALA A 84 8.31 -0.53 13.42
C ALA A 84 7.26 -1.17 14.35
N LEU A 85 6.28 -1.88 13.78
CA LEU A 85 5.25 -2.61 14.54
C LEU A 85 5.59 -4.08 14.80
N ARG A 86 6.72 -4.59 14.30
CA ARG A 86 7.04 -6.03 14.24
C ARG A 86 7.02 -6.73 15.59
N ASN A 87 7.43 -6.01 16.63
CA ASN A 87 7.50 -6.49 18.00
C ASN A 87 6.21 -6.25 18.80
N LYS A 88 5.11 -5.84 18.15
CA LYS A 88 3.81 -5.56 18.78
C LYS A 88 3.91 -4.41 19.78
N THR A 89 4.77 -3.46 19.43
CA THR A 89 5.02 -2.21 20.12
C THR A 89 4.92 -1.09 19.09
N ASP A 90 4.58 0.11 19.53
CA ASP A 90 4.58 1.27 18.65
C ASP A 90 5.97 1.92 18.64
N GLU A 91 6.80 1.52 17.67
CA GLU A 91 8.04 2.22 17.33
C GLU A 91 7.86 3.12 16.10
N THR A 92 6.62 3.41 15.70
CA THR A 92 6.36 4.28 14.56
C THR A 92 6.68 5.73 14.93
N THR A 93 7.14 6.50 13.94
CA THR A 93 7.33 7.95 14.09
C THR A 93 6.29 8.72 13.29
N PRO A 94 5.97 9.96 13.66
CA PRO A 94 5.09 10.82 12.86
C PRO A 94 5.50 10.89 11.40
N GLU A 95 6.81 10.94 11.13
CA GLU A 95 7.36 11.01 9.77
C GLU A 95 7.09 9.73 8.97
N MET A 96 7.20 8.55 9.59
CA MET A 96 6.87 7.28 8.92
C MET A 96 5.39 7.22 8.54
N LEU A 97 4.52 7.65 9.46
CA LEU A 97 3.07 7.64 9.26
C LEU A 97 2.67 8.65 8.19
N ASP A 98 3.24 9.86 8.20
CA ASP A 98 2.92 10.90 7.23
C ASP A 98 3.46 10.56 5.82
N GLU A 99 4.63 9.93 5.72
CA GLU A 99 5.13 9.37 4.46
C GLU A 99 4.14 8.33 3.89
N MET A 100 3.66 7.40 4.73
CA MET A 100 2.68 6.39 4.33
C MET A 100 1.34 7.00 3.90
N LYS A 101 0.81 7.99 4.64
CA LYS A 101 -0.42 8.72 4.27
C LYS A 101 -0.28 9.40 2.90
N SER A 102 0.84 10.08 2.67
CA SER A 102 1.11 10.78 1.42
C SER A 102 1.20 9.81 0.23
N ASN A 103 1.93 8.70 0.40
CA ASN A 103 2.06 7.67 -0.61
C ASN A 103 0.73 6.96 -0.89
N TYR A 104 -0.07 6.68 0.15
CA TYR A 104 -1.39 6.05 -0.01
C TYR A 104 -2.34 6.96 -0.80
N LYS A 105 -2.43 8.24 -0.41
CA LYS A 105 -3.24 9.23 -1.13
C LYS A 105 -2.82 9.34 -2.60
N SER A 106 -1.52 9.40 -2.86
CA SER A 106 -0.98 9.46 -4.23
C SER A 106 -1.31 8.20 -5.04
N ALA A 107 -1.21 7.02 -4.42
CA ALA A 107 -1.54 5.75 -5.06
C ALA A 107 -3.03 5.66 -5.42
N ILE A 108 -3.92 6.02 -4.49
CA ILE A 108 -5.38 6.06 -4.74
C ILE A 108 -5.72 7.05 -5.85
N LEU A 109 -5.11 8.23 -5.86
CA LEU A 109 -5.34 9.22 -6.92
C LEU A 109 -4.90 8.72 -8.29
N ALA A 110 -3.72 8.11 -8.38
CA ALA A 110 -3.26 7.50 -9.63
C ALA A 110 -4.23 6.40 -10.09
N ILE A 111 -4.57 5.45 -9.22
CA ILE A 111 -5.47 4.35 -9.57
C ILE A 111 -6.86 4.85 -10.01
N LYS A 112 -7.37 5.94 -9.45
CA LYS A 112 -8.67 6.53 -9.85
C LYS A 112 -8.65 7.28 -11.19
N GLN A 113 -7.47 7.59 -11.74
CA GLN A 113 -7.30 8.29 -13.02
C GLN A 113 -7.09 7.33 -14.20
N LEU A 114 -7.05 6.03 -13.92
CA LEU A 114 -6.99 4.93 -14.88
C LEU A 114 -8.34 4.75 -15.56
#